data_AF-A0A1Z9N7Z7-F1
#
_entry.id   AF-A0A1Z9N7Z7-F1
#
_cell.length_a   1.000
_cell.length_b   1.000
_cell.length_c   1.000
_cell.angle_alpha   90.00
_cell.angle_beta   90.00
_cell.angle_gamma   90.00
#
_symmetry.space_group_name_H-M   'P 1'
#
loop_
_entity.id
_entity.type
_entity.pdbx_description
1 polymer ?
#
loop_
_entity_poly.entity_id
_entity_poly.type
_entity_poly.pdbx_seq_one_letter_code
_entity_poly.pdbx_strand_id
1 'polypeptide(L)' 'MTEIVIGLCILVAVLTITLGGVVGYLISQHVHTTNPRYTHPECFDVNGNPIPDDIIAFRFENNSDEFED' A
#
# COMPACT_ATOMS: atom_id res chain seq x y z
N MET A 1 -33.69 -35.87 9.29
CA MET A 1 -32.33 -35.54 9.80
C MET A 1 -31.42 -34.96 8.72
N THR A 2 -31.54 -35.36 7.45
CA THR A 2 -30.70 -34.88 6.34
C THR A 2 -30.93 -33.41 5.95
N GLU A 3 -32.15 -32.90 6.03
CA GLU A 3 -32.47 -31.50 5.70
C GLU A 3 -31.75 -30.48 6.59
N ILE A 4 -31.65 -30.76 7.89
CA ILE A 4 -30.93 -29.92 8.86
C ILE A 4 -29.43 -29.86 8.51
N VAL A 5 -28.85 -31.00 8.10
CA VAL A 5 -27.44 -31.08 7.70
C VAL A 5 -27.19 -30.25 6.44
N ILE A 6 -28.07 -30.34 5.45
CA ILE A 6 -27.94 -29.54 4.22
C ILE A 6 -28.05 -28.03 4.53
N GLY A 7 -29.01 -27.63 5.37
CA GLY A 7 -29.15 -26.23 5.79
C GLY A 7 -27.91 -25.69 6.49
N LEU A 8 -27.29 -26.48 7.37
CA LEU A 8 -26.06 -26.11 8.06
C LEU A 8 -24.87 -26.01 7.09
N CYS A 9 -24.74 -26.94 6.15
CA CYS A 9 -23.68 -26.88 5.14
C CYS A 9 -23.77 -25.64 4.26
N ILE A 10 -24.98 -25.25 3.83
CA ILE A 10 -25.18 -24.04 3.03
C ILE A 10 -24.81 -22.79 3.84
N LEU A 11 -25.23 -22.72 5.11
CA LEU A 11 -24.89 -21.60 5.99
C LEU A 11 -23.37 -21.47 6.18
N VAL A 12 -22.68 -22.58 6.46
CA VAL A 12 -21.22 -22.58 6.62
C VAL A 12 -20.53 -22.20 5.31
N ALA A 13 -21.00 -22.71 4.16
CA ALA A 13 -20.45 -22.36 2.86
C ALA A 13 -20.54 -20.85 2.61
N VAL A 14 -21.71 -20.24 2.85
CA VAL A 14 -21.89 -18.79 2.69
C VAL A 14 -20.94 -18.00 3.60
N LEU A 15 -20.82 -18.39 4.87
CA LEU A 15 -19.92 -17.71 5.81
C LEU A 15 -18.44 -17.83 5.40
N THR A 16 -18.02 -19.00 4.92
CA THR A 16 -16.63 -19.20 4.49
C THR A 16 -16.28 -18.39 3.24
N ILE A 17 -17.22 -18.26 2.29
CA ILE A 17 -17.02 -17.45 1.07
C ILE A 17 -16.94 -15.97 1.42
N THR A 18 -17.83 -15.46 2.27
CA THR A 18 -17.81 -14.04 2.65
C THR A 18 -16.58 -13.69 3.46
N LEU A 19 -16.19 -14.56 4.42
CA LEU A 19 -14.97 -14.39 5.19
C LEU A 19 -13.72 -14.43 4.30
N GLY A 20 -13.63 -15.40 3.39
CA GLY A 20 -12.53 -15.52 2.43
C GLY A 20 -12.45 -14.31 1.49
N GLY A 21 -13.59 -13.80 1.03
CA GLY A 21 -13.64 -12.60 0.18
C GLY A 21 -13.13 -11.35 0.89
N VAL A 22 -13.54 -11.12 2.14
CA VAL A 22 -13.07 -9.98 2.94
C VAL A 22 -11.58 -10.08 3.23
N VAL A 23 -11.09 -11.24 3.66
CA VAL A 23 -9.67 -11.45 3.95
C VAL A 23 -8.82 -11.29 2.69
N GLY A 24 -9.26 -11.87 1.56
CA GLY A 24 -8.57 -11.73 0.28
C GLY A 24 -8.49 -10.27 -0.19
N TYR A 25 -9.57 -9.51 0.00
CA TYR A 25 -9.58 -8.09 -0.32
C TYR A 25 -8.58 -7.29 0.55
N LEU A 26 -8.54 -7.56 1.85
CA LEU A 26 -7.59 -6.91 2.77
C LEU A 26 -6.14 -7.23 2.43
N ILE A 27 -5.82 -8.49 2.10
CA ILE A 27 -4.47 -8.87 1.67
C ILE A 27 -4.09 -8.16 0.38
N SER A 28 -5.02 -8.11 -0.59
CA SER A 28 -4.80 -7.38 -1.85
C SER A 28 -4.46 -5.92 -1.57
N GLN A 29 -5.25 -5.22 -0.75
CA GLN A 29 -4.94 -3.83 -0.37
C GLN A 29 -3.57 -3.71 0.30
N HIS A 30 -3.27 -4.59 1.25
CA HIS A 30 -1.99 -4.57 1.96
C HIS A 30 -0.82 -4.70 1.00
N VAL A 31 -0.86 -5.66 0.07
CA VAL A 31 0.18 -5.87 -0.95
C VAL A 31 0.35 -4.63 -1.84
N HIS A 32 -0.74 -3.97 -2.23
CA HIS A 32 -0.67 -2.75 -3.04
C HIS A 32 -0.05 -1.57 -2.27
N THR A 33 -0.29 -1.46 -0.95
CA THR A 33 0.28 -0.39 -0.13
C THR A 33 1.74 -0.64 0.23
N THR A 34 2.11 -1.87 0.58
CA THR A 34 3.48 -2.17 1.04
C THR A 34 4.49 -2.33 -0.08
N ASN A 35 4.05 -2.63 -1.31
CA ASN A 35 4.96 -2.86 -2.42
C ASN A 35 4.83 -1.75 -3.49
N PRO A 36 5.63 -0.67 -3.38
CA PRO A 36 5.69 0.35 -4.42
C PRO A 36 6.34 -0.26 -5.68
N ARG A 37 5.51 -0.81 -6.58
CA ARG A 37 5.97 -1.48 -7.82
C ARG A 37 6.68 -0.58 -8.83
N TYR A 38 6.77 0.73 -8.58
CA TYR A 38 7.28 1.74 -9.52
C TYR A 38 8.15 2.82 -8.87
N THR A 39 8.81 2.52 -7.74
CA THR A 39 9.87 3.39 -7.22
C THR A 39 11.19 3.12 -7.95
N HIS A 40 11.97 4.17 -8.17
CA HIS A 40 13.29 4.06 -8.79
C HIS A 40 14.20 3.14 -7.94
N PRO A 41 15.10 2.33 -8.52
CA PRO A 41 15.98 1.41 -7.78
C PRO A 41 16.86 2.08 -6.71
N GLU A 42 17.06 3.40 -6.81
CA GLU A 42 17.77 4.21 -5.81
C GLU A 42 16.93 4.49 -4.54
N CYS A 43 15.62 4.34 -4.61
CA CYS A 43 14.67 4.57 -3.51
C CYS A 43 14.57 3.34 -2.59
N PHE A 44 15.55 2.43 -2.62
CA PHE A 44 15.57 1.24 -1.77
C PHE A 44 16.88 1.17 -0.98
N ASP A 45 16.79 0.81 0.30
CA ASP A 45 17.95 0.55 1.15
C ASP A 45 18.59 -0.81 0.81
N VAL A 46 19.72 -1.12 1.44
CA VAL A 46 20.43 -2.40 1.29
C VAL A 46 19.60 -3.63 1.69
N ASN A 47 18.51 -3.42 2.45
CA ASN A 47 17.60 -4.46 2.91
C ASN A 47 16.32 -4.53 2.04
N GLY A 48 16.21 -3.69 1.00
CA GLY A 48 15.07 -3.64 0.09
C GLY A 48 13.85 -2.88 0.62
N ASN A 49 13.99 -2.09 1.68
CA ASN A 49 12.91 -1.22 2.16
C ASN A 49 12.93 0.12 1.40
N PRO A 50 11.77 0.71 1.10
CA PRO A 50 11.70 2.02 0.47
C PRO A 50 12.29 3.10 1.39
N ILE A 51 13.23 3.89 0.86
CA ILE A 51 13.81 5.04 1.55
C ILE A 51 12.84 6.23 1.40
N PRO A 52 12.43 6.89 2.49
CA PRO A 52 11.57 8.07 2.40
C PRO A 52 12.28 9.22 1.67
N ASP A 53 11.54 9.95 0.85
CA ASP A 53 12.05 11.10 0.11
C ASP A 53 12.33 12.28 1.08
N ASP A 54 13.58 12.79 1.08
CA ASP A 54 13.93 14.00 1.81
C ASP A 54 13.55 15.25 1.00
N ILE A 55 12.63 16.05 1.52
CA ILE A 55 12.22 17.32 0.91
C ILE A 55 13.28 18.38 1.22
N ILE A 56 14.20 18.60 0.28
CA ILE A 56 15.18 19.70 0.37
C ILE A 56 14.52 20.99 -0.13
N ALA A 57 14.21 21.90 0.80
CA ALA A 57 13.72 23.23 0.45
C ALA A 57 14.89 24.16 0.12
N PHE A 58 15.08 24.49 -1.16
CA PHE A 58 16.05 25.50 -1.58
C PHE A 58 15.45 26.90 -1.42
N ARG A 59 16.09 27.73 -0.59
CA ARG A 59 15.80 29.16 -0.53
C ARG A 59 16.74 29.88 -1.49
N PHE A 60 16.21 30.29 -2.64
CA PHE A 60 16.92 31.20 -3.54
C PHE A 60 16.82 32.62 -2.97
N GLU A 61 17.93 33.12 -2.44
CA GLU A 61 18.07 34.53 -2.08
C GLU A 61 18.53 35.29 -3.31
N ASN A 62 17.65 36.12 -3.87
CA ASN A 62 18.01 37.04 -4.95
C ASN A 62 18.81 38.18 -4.32
N ASN A 63 20.14 38.10 -4.36
CA ASN A 63 20.98 39.22 -3.99
C ASN A 63 20.74 40.32 -5.03
N SER A 64 20.04 41.38 -4.63
CA SER A 64 19.68 42.52 -5.48
C SER A 64 20.87 43.40 -5.89
N ASP A 65 22.10 42.97 -5.56
CA ASP A 65 23.27 43.83 -5.52
C ASP A 65 24.18 43.67 -6.76
N GLU A 66 23.73 42.96 -7.80
CA GLU A 66 24.50 42.75 -9.04
C GLU A 66 24.13 43.74 -10.18
N PHE A 67 23.41 44.83 -9.87
CA PHE A 67 23.05 45.87 -10.85
C PHE A 67 23.40 47.31 -10.43
N GLU A 68 24.46 47.50 -9.63
CA GLU A 68 25.11 48.82 -9.45
C GLU A 68 26.53 48.80 -10.05
N ASP A 69 26.61 48.87 -11.39
CA ASP A 69 27.67 49.57 -12.16
C ASP A 69 27.27 49.69 -13.65
#